data_AF-U9U5Q8-F1
#
_entry.id   AF-U9U5Q8-F1
#
_cell.length_a   1.000
_cell.length_b   1.000
_cell.length_c   1.000
_cell.angle_alpha   90.00
_cell.angle_beta   90.00
_cell.angle_gamma   90.00
#
_symmetry.space_group_name_H-M   'P 1'
#
loop_
_entity.id
_entity.type
_entity.pdbx_description
1 polymer ?
#
loop_
_entity_poly.entity_id
_entity_poly.type
_entity_poly.pdbx_seq_one_letter_code
_entity_poly.pdbx_strand_id
1 'polypeptide(L)'
;MEQPVSYKHKTDILISDNTPSTQPTRKSQNIYKKCNECNIKRKIFDKSHEICHVCYNIKKILKPKQSGNKVIDDFIRYTQSNYATIDD
;
A
#
# COMPACT_ATOMS: atom_id res chain seq x y z
N MET A 1 -18.91 27.21 10.10
CA MET A 1 -19.22 25.77 10.14
C MET A 1 -19.36 25.33 8.70
N GLU A 2 -18.35 24.65 8.17
CA GLU A 2 -18.38 24.15 6.79
C GLU A 2 -18.26 22.63 6.81
N GLN A 3 -19.20 21.97 6.15
CA GLN A 3 -19.35 20.52 6.08
C GLN A 3 -18.34 19.93 5.06
N PRO A 4 -17.80 18.72 5.29
CA PRO A 4 -16.94 18.06 4.32
C PRO A 4 -17.74 17.45 3.16
N VAL A 5 -17.37 17.82 1.93
CA VAL A 5 -17.98 17.32 0.69
C VAL A 5 -17.51 15.89 0.41
N SER A 6 -18.42 14.92 0.47
CA SER A 6 -18.16 13.54 0.09
C SER A 6 -18.17 13.39 -1.44
N TYR A 7 -17.02 13.18 -2.06
CA TYR A 7 -16.96 12.85 -3.49
C TYR A 7 -17.30 11.36 -3.69
N LYS A 8 -18.56 11.10 -4.05
CA LYS A 8 -19.01 9.79 -4.56
C LYS A 8 -18.52 9.63 -6.01
N HIS A 9 -17.49 8.81 -6.23
CA HIS A 9 -17.20 8.35 -7.57
C HIS A 9 -18.17 7.21 -7.94
N LYS A 10 -19.22 7.58 -8.67
CA LYS A 10 -20.12 6.65 -9.34
C LYS A 10 -19.52 6.31 -10.71
N THR A 11 -19.14 5.06 -10.93
CA THR A 11 -18.82 4.57 -12.26
C THR A 11 -19.84 3.50 -12.57
N ASP A 12 -20.86 3.86 -13.33
CA ASP A 12 -21.86 2.93 -13.86
C ASP A 12 -21.16 2.09 -14.96
N ILE A 13 -20.54 0.98 -14.56
CA ILE A 13 -19.95 0.01 -15.48
C ILE A 13 -21.10 -0.82 -16.06
N LEU A 14 -21.56 -0.43 -17.26
CA LEU A 14 -22.41 -1.26 -18.08
C LEU A 14 -21.58 -2.47 -18.57
N ILE A 15 -21.87 -3.64 -18.01
CA ILE A 15 -21.31 -4.92 -18.45
C ILE A 15 -22.13 -5.37 -19.67
N SER A 16 -21.45 -5.58 -20.80
CA SER A 16 -21.98 -6.36 -21.92
C SER A 16 -20.90 -7.34 -22.37
N ASP A 17 -21.26 -8.61 -22.34
CA ASP A 17 -20.39 -9.78 -22.31
C ASP A 17 -19.80 -10.22 -23.65
N ASN A 18 -18.76 -11.05 -23.52
CA ASN A 18 -18.28 -12.08 -24.44
C ASN A 18 -17.05 -11.73 -25.30
N THR A 19 -15.88 -11.76 -24.67
CA THR A 19 -14.65 -12.19 -25.34
C THR A 19 -13.82 -13.01 -24.33
N PRO A 20 -13.39 -14.24 -24.63
CA PRO A 20 -12.50 -14.98 -23.73
C PRO A 20 -11.11 -14.33 -23.79
N SER A 21 -10.90 -13.29 -22.98
CA SER A 21 -9.61 -12.65 -22.82
C SER A 21 -8.70 -13.63 -22.09
N THR A 22 -7.87 -14.33 -22.84
CA THR A 22 -6.77 -15.16 -22.35
C THR A 22 -5.66 -14.25 -21.81
N GLN A 23 -5.98 -13.42 -20.83
CA GLN A 23 -4.95 -12.79 -20.01
C GLN A 23 -4.52 -13.87 -19.01
N PRO A 24 -3.23 -14.24 -18.92
CA PRO A 24 -2.78 -15.01 -17.78
C PRO A 24 -3.13 -14.16 -16.57
N THR A 25 -4.11 -14.63 -15.78
CA THR A 25 -4.29 -14.15 -14.42
C THR A 25 -2.94 -14.39 -13.77
N ARG A 26 -2.11 -13.34 -13.70
CA ARG A 26 -0.84 -13.36 -12.97
C ARG A 26 -1.28 -13.53 -11.52
N LYS A 27 -1.50 -14.79 -11.11
CA LYS A 27 -1.59 -15.19 -9.71
C LYS A 27 -0.29 -14.67 -9.13
N SER A 28 -0.32 -13.50 -8.51
CA SER A 28 0.82 -12.99 -7.78
C SER A 28 1.01 -14.02 -6.68
N GLN A 29 1.89 -15.00 -6.89
CA GLN A 29 2.35 -15.86 -5.81
C GLN A 29 2.66 -14.92 -4.67
N ASN A 30 1.97 -15.08 -3.54
CA ASN A 30 2.12 -14.22 -2.38
C ASN A 30 3.52 -14.47 -1.82
N ILE A 31 4.53 -13.79 -2.37
CA ILE A 31 5.91 -13.95 -1.96
C ILE A 31 6.07 -13.16 -0.67
N TYR A 32 6.16 -13.89 0.45
CA TYR A 32 6.57 -13.34 1.73
C TYR A 32 8.10 -13.25 1.76
N LYS A 33 8.63 -12.02 1.73
CA LYS A 33 10.05 -11.73 1.86
C LYS A 33 10.27 -10.64 2.90
N LYS A 34 11.52 -10.50 3.34
CA LYS A 34 11.93 -9.37 4.17
C LYS A 34 11.83 -8.10 3.33
N CYS A 35 11.12 -7.10 3.83
CA CYS A 35 11.04 -5.80 3.17
C CYS A 35 12.31 -4.99 3.45
N ASN A 36 12.88 -4.35 2.42
CA ASN A 36 14.12 -3.57 2.55
C ASN A 36 13.98 -2.29 3.40
N GLU A 37 12.75 -1.80 3.60
CA GLU A 37 12.48 -0.56 4.33
C GLU A 37 12.20 -0.78 5.81
N CYS A 38 11.25 -1.66 6.13
CA CYS A 38 10.87 -1.95 7.51
C CYS A 38 11.63 -3.15 8.09
N ASN A 39 12.39 -3.90 7.29
CA ASN A 39 13.10 -5.11 7.69
C ASN A 39 12.21 -6.24 8.25
N ILE A 40 10.89 -6.17 8.03
CA ILE A 40 9.91 -7.16 8.50
C ILE A 40 9.53 -8.07 7.33
N LYS A 41 9.34 -9.37 7.62
CA LYS A 41 8.88 -10.36 6.63
C LYS A 41 7.39 -10.18 6.38
N ARG A 42 7.01 -9.74 5.17
CA ARG A 42 5.62 -9.48 4.76
C ARG A 42 5.42 -9.82 3.29
N LYS A 43 4.16 -9.80 2.84
CA LYS A 43 3.85 -9.86 1.42
C LYS A 43 4.43 -8.64 0.70
N ILE A 44 5.25 -8.91 -0.31
CA ILE A 44 5.86 -7.86 -1.14
C ILE A 44 4.83 -7.34 -2.14
N PHE A 45 4.71 -6.01 -2.21
CA PHE A 45 3.89 -5.33 -3.21
C PHE A 45 4.61 -5.31 -4.56
N ASP A 46 5.86 -4.86 -4.54
CA ASP A 46 6.69 -4.72 -5.72
C ASP A 46 7.91 -5.61 -5.63
N LYS A 47 7.94 -6.65 -6.49
CA LYS A 47 9.04 -7.62 -6.54
C LYS A 47 10.37 -6.99 -6.98
N SER A 48 10.34 -5.87 -7.72
CA SER A 48 11.55 -5.20 -8.20
C SER A 48 12.24 -4.38 -7.11
N HIS A 49 11.47 -3.78 -6.21
CA HIS A 49 11.97 -2.95 -5.12
C HIS A 49 11.98 -3.65 -3.75
N GLU A 50 11.44 -4.88 -3.68
CA GLU A 50 11.28 -5.68 -2.45
C GLU A 50 10.68 -4.89 -1.28
N ILE A 51 9.69 -4.04 -1.59
CA ILE A 51 8.93 -3.27 -0.61
C ILE A 51 7.60 -3.94 -0.30
N CYS A 52 7.17 -3.90 0.97
CA CYS A 52 5.83 -4.35 1.34
C CYS A 52 4.77 -3.27 1.05
N HIS A 53 3.51 -3.69 0.95
CA HIS A 53 2.36 -2.79 0.75
C HIS A 53 2.28 -1.67 1.80
N VAL A 54 2.59 -1.99 3.06
CA VAL A 54 2.60 -1.02 4.17
C VAL A 54 3.61 0.10 3.91
N CYS A 55 4.87 -0.24 3.60
CA CYS A 55 5.91 0.74 3.32
C CYS A 55 5.59 1.57 2.06
N TYR A 56 5.01 0.95 1.03
CA TYR A 56 4.53 1.67 -0.15
C TYR A 56 3.46 2.72 0.22
N ASN A 57 2.45 2.33 1.01
CA ASN A 57 1.37 3.21 1.43
C ASN A 57 1.88 4.36 2.32
N ILE A 58 2.79 4.09 3.26
CA ILE A 58 3.41 5.14 4.07
C ILE A 58 4.13 6.16 3.19
N LYS A 59 4.92 5.70 2.21
CA LYS A 59 5.68 6.59 1.31
C LYS A 59 4.81 7.34 0.30
N LYS A 60 3.77 6.73 -0.25
CA LYS A 60 2.99 7.29 -1.37
C LYS A 60 1.67 7.92 -0.96
N ILE A 61 1.00 7.36 0.05
CA ILE A 61 -0.31 7.82 0.50
C ILE A 61 -0.14 8.77 1.69
N LEU A 62 0.49 8.30 2.77
CA LEU A 62 0.60 9.09 3.99
C LEU A 62 1.61 10.24 3.87
N LYS A 63 2.71 10.04 3.13
CA LYS A 63 3.78 11.03 2.89
C LYS A 63 4.07 11.87 4.15
N PRO A 64 4.47 11.22 5.27
CA PRO A 64 4.70 11.94 6.51
C PRO A 64 5.73 13.05 6.30
N LYS A 65 5.44 14.24 6.84
CA LYS A 65 6.41 15.35 6.83
C LYS A 65 7.66 14.90 7.58
N GLN A 66 8.82 15.16 7.00
CA GLN A 66 10.08 14.94 7.70
C GLN A 66 10.23 15.97 8.82
N SER A 67 10.55 15.49 10.01
CA SER A 67 10.83 16.32 11.17
C SER A 67 12.19 17.03 11.05
N GLY A 68 13.06 16.59 10.14
CA GLY A 68 14.46 17.01 10.08
C GLY A 68 15.34 16.35 11.14
N ASN A 69 14.76 15.50 11.99
CA ASN A 69 15.45 14.70 12.99
C ASN A 69 15.32 13.23 12.63
N LYS A 70 16.45 12.63 12.24
CA LYS A 70 16.51 11.23 11.81
C LYS A 70 15.95 10.25 12.85
N VAL A 71 16.19 10.49 14.14
CA VAL A 71 15.71 9.60 15.21
C VAL A 71 14.19 9.63 15.29
N ILE A 72 13.59 10.82 15.23
CA ILE A 72 12.14 11.01 15.24
C ILE A 72 11.52 10.40 13.97
N ASP A 73 12.11 10.67 12.81
CA ASP A 73 11.63 10.16 11.53
C ASP A 73 11.70 8.63 11.45
N ASP A 74 12.78 8.03 11.97
CA ASP A 74 12.93 6.58 12.08
C ASP A 74 11.90 6.01 13.06
N PHE A 75 11.67 6.64 14.22
CA PHE A 75 10.68 6.22 15.20
C PHE A 75 9.25 6.21 14.62
N ILE A 76 8.86 7.29 13.93
CA ILE A 76 7.56 7.39 13.25
C ILE A 76 7.43 6.29 12.21
N ARG A 77 8.46 6.11 11.36
CA ARG A 77 8.46 5.08 10.29
C ARG A 77 8.28 3.68 10.87
N TYR A 78 9.02 3.33 11.91
CA TYR A 78 8.92 2.01 12.55
C TYR A 78 7.57 1.82 13.25
N THR A 79 7.07 2.83 13.94
CA THR A 79 5.76 2.76 14.62
C THR A 79 4.63 2.54 13.62
N GLN A 80 4.58 3.33 12.54
CA GLN A 80 3.59 3.18 11.47
C GLN A 80 3.70 1.81 10.78
N SER A 81 4.93 1.37 10.52
CA SER A 81 5.17 0.06 9.90
C SER A 81 4.72 -1.08 10.81
N ASN A 82 4.85 -0.97 12.13
CA ASN A 82 4.45 -2.00 13.09
C ASN A 82 2.94 -2.04 13.35
N TYR A 83 2.27 -0.89 13.41
CA TYR A 83 0.82 -0.84 13.69
C TYR A 83 -0.06 -1.27 12.50
N ALA A 84 0.40 -1.05 11.27
CA ALA A 84 -0.37 -1.38 10.06
C ALA A 84 -0.53 -2.90 9.79
N THR A 85 -0.21 -3.77 10.75
CA THR A 85 -0.41 -5.23 10.67
C THR A 85 -1.64 -5.73 11.43
N ILE A 86 -2.46 -4.83 11.99
CA ILE A 86 -3.52 -5.21 12.95
C ILE A 86 -4.93 -5.24 12.31
N ASP A 87 -5.12 -4.65 11.13
CA ASP A 87 -6.44 -4.61 10.47
C ASP A 87 -6.37 -5.23 9.07
N ASP A 88 -6.42 -6.56 8.97
CA ASP A 88 -6.80 -7.33 7.77
C ASP A 88 -7.91 -8.32 8.14
#